data_AF-A0AAN0SHF8-F1
#
_entry.id   AF-A0AAN0SHF8-F1
#
_cell.length_a   1.000
_cell.length_b   1.000
_cell.length_c   1.000
_cell.angle_alpha   90.00
_cell.angle_beta   90.00
_cell.angle_gamma   90.00
#
_symmetry.space_group_name_H-M   'P 1'
#
loop_
_entity.id
_entity.type
_entity.pdbx_description
1 polymer ?
#
loop_
_entity_poly.entity_id
_entity_poly.type
_entity_poly.pdbx_seq_one_letter_code
_entity_poly.pdbx_strand_id
1 'polypeptide(L)'
;MTTSQDQEQQLELETRSAEETTAFLDEIETEFDPEVALEKEQQDKAQKQNEIDAKQMALEATQEGVLVGMGIVDTMVKEFVDPRMEIDESNAIAISQAAAPVILKYNVSPPPWAVKYKEEIALGVAVLGLSASLFMQHRQLKKHDLEAKRAELERAQQEQSESTQH
;
A
#
# COMPACT_ATOMS: atom_id res chain seq x y z
N MET A 1 -33.43 -16.72 74.58
CA MET A 1 -32.02 -16.43 74.26
C MET A 1 -31.80 -16.17 72.77
N THR A 2 -32.83 -16.04 71.94
CA THR A 2 -32.69 -15.85 70.48
C THR A 2 -32.72 -14.38 70.06
N THR A 3 -33.38 -13.50 70.81
CA THR A 3 -33.59 -12.08 70.43
C THR A 3 -32.31 -11.23 70.41
N SER A 4 -31.32 -11.53 71.25
CA SER A 4 -30.06 -10.75 71.26
C SER A 4 -29.14 -11.08 70.08
N GLN A 5 -29.19 -12.33 69.60
CA GLN A 5 -28.30 -12.82 68.54
C GLN A 5 -28.74 -12.32 67.15
N ASP A 6 -30.05 -12.16 66.93
CA ASP A 6 -30.62 -11.54 65.73
C ASP A 6 -30.30 -10.03 65.62
N GLN A 7 -30.25 -9.30 66.75
CA GLN A 7 -29.91 -7.87 66.73
C GLN A 7 -28.44 -7.62 66.42
N GLU A 8 -27.52 -8.43 66.96
CA GLU A 8 -26.09 -8.32 66.67
C GLU A 8 -25.79 -8.60 65.18
N GLN A 9 -26.47 -9.60 64.59
CA GLN A 9 -26.34 -9.90 63.15
C GLN A 9 -26.91 -8.78 62.27
N GLN A 10 -28.02 -8.15 62.65
CA GLN A 10 -28.57 -7.02 61.91
C GLN A 10 -27.63 -5.81 61.92
N LEU A 11 -27.03 -5.50 63.08
CA LEU A 11 -26.07 -4.42 63.23
C LEU A 11 -24.80 -4.67 62.39
N GLU A 12 -24.26 -5.89 62.37
CA GLU A 12 -23.10 -6.24 61.54
C GLU A 12 -23.40 -6.17 60.02
N LEU A 13 -24.61 -6.56 59.59
CA LEU A 13 -25.04 -6.41 58.21
C LEU A 13 -25.22 -4.94 57.80
N GLU A 14 -25.79 -4.10 58.68
CA GLU A 14 -25.97 -2.67 58.41
C GLU A 14 -24.62 -1.93 58.34
N THR A 15 -23.65 -2.27 59.20
CA THR A 15 -22.31 -1.67 59.14
C THR A 15 -21.55 -2.05 57.88
N ARG A 16 -21.64 -3.32 57.45
CA ARG A 16 -21.00 -3.78 56.22
C ARG A 16 -21.64 -3.15 54.98
N SER A 17 -22.97 -3.01 54.97
CA SER A 17 -23.69 -2.31 53.91
C SER A 17 -23.32 -0.82 53.84
N ALA A 18 -23.08 -0.17 54.99
CA ALA A 18 -22.66 1.22 55.03
C ALA A 18 -21.24 1.40 54.47
N GLU A 19 -20.32 0.50 54.84
CA GLU A 19 -18.94 0.51 54.31
C GLU A 19 -18.89 0.27 52.79
N GLU A 20 -19.67 -0.68 52.27
CA GLU A 20 -19.79 -0.94 50.83
C GLU A 20 -20.42 0.25 50.08
N THR A 21 -21.37 0.95 50.71
CA THR A 21 -21.98 2.17 50.13
C THR A 21 -20.99 3.33 50.09
N THR A 22 -20.17 3.50 51.14
CA THR A 22 -19.12 4.54 51.15
C THR A 22 -18.02 4.26 50.14
N ALA A 23 -17.61 2.99 49.98
CA ALA A 23 -16.63 2.60 48.96
C ALA A 23 -17.15 2.85 47.54
N PHE A 24 -18.44 2.58 47.29
CA PHE A 24 -19.07 2.86 46.01
C PHE A 24 -19.23 4.37 45.71
N LEU A 25 -19.49 5.19 46.74
CA LEU A 25 -19.56 6.64 46.58
C LEU A 25 -18.18 7.27 46.30
N ASP A 26 -17.12 6.77 46.94
CA ASP A 26 -15.74 7.19 46.72
C ASP A 26 -15.26 6.82 45.30
N GLU A 27 -15.65 5.64 44.81
CA GLU A 27 -15.40 5.21 43.44
C GLU A 27 -16.11 6.13 42.43
N ILE A 28 -17.39 6.47 42.64
CA ILE A 28 -18.14 7.39 41.78
C ILE A 28 -17.57 8.81 41.82
N GLU A 29 -17.17 9.31 42.99
CA GLU A 29 -16.60 10.65 43.14
C GLU A 29 -15.25 10.76 42.41
N THR A 30 -14.45 9.71 42.43
CA THR A 30 -13.20 9.60 41.64
C THR A 30 -13.48 9.47 40.13
N GLU A 31 -14.56 8.79 39.74
CA GLU A 31 -14.93 8.60 38.32
C GLU A 31 -15.56 9.86 37.68
N PHE A 32 -16.14 10.75 38.48
CA PHE A 32 -16.77 12.00 38.05
C PHE A 32 -15.91 13.26 38.26
N ASP A 33 -14.63 13.11 38.57
CA ASP A 33 -13.70 14.24 38.67
C ASP A 33 -13.45 14.85 37.26
N PRO A 34 -13.86 16.11 37.00
CA PRO A 34 -13.76 16.73 35.69
C PRO A 34 -12.31 16.85 35.18
N GLU A 35 -11.31 16.86 36.06
CA GLU A 35 -9.90 16.86 35.66
C GLU A 35 -9.48 15.50 35.06
N VAL A 36 -9.89 14.38 35.66
CA VAL A 36 -9.58 13.03 35.17
C VAL A 36 -10.27 12.74 33.83
N ALA A 37 -11.50 13.23 33.65
CA ALA A 37 -12.22 13.14 32.38
C ALA A 37 -11.53 13.95 31.26
N LEU A 38 -11.05 15.16 31.57
CA LEU A 38 -10.28 15.99 30.64
C LEU A 38 -8.92 15.37 30.30
N GLU A 39 -8.23 14.78 31.29
CA GLU A 39 -6.94 14.11 31.08
C GLU A 39 -7.10 12.87 30.19
N LYS A 40 -8.12 12.03 30.44
CA LYS A 40 -8.48 10.90 29.56
C LYS A 40 -8.78 11.37 28.15
N GLU A 41 -9.57 12.42 27.98
CA GLU A 41 -9.95 12.93 26.65
C GLU A 41 -8.75 13.54 25.90
N GLN A 42 -7.81 14.17 26.61
CA GLN A 42 -6.54 14.64 26.05
C GLN A 42 -5.62 13.48 25.68
N GLN A 43 -5.57 12.43 26.49
CA GLN A 43 -4.78 11.22 26.22
C GLN A 43 -5.34 10.44 25.02
N ASP A 44 -6.67 10.34 24.90
CA ASP A 44 -7.39 9.76 23.76
C ASP A 44 -7.14 10.58 22.49
N LYS A 45 -7.17 11.92 22.57
CA LYS A 45 -6.82 12.80 21.45
C LYS A 45 -5.35 12.66 21.05
N ALA A 46 -4.43 12.59 22.02
CA ALA A 46 -3.00 12.40 21.75
C ALA A 46 -2.71 11.02 21.13
N GLN A 47 -3.39 9.96 21.58
CA GLN A 47 -3.30 8.63 20.96
C GLN A 47 -3.87 8.63 19.54
N LYS A 48 -5.04 9.23 19.32
CA LYS A 48 -5.64 9.34 17.98
C LYS A 48 -4.79 10.18 17.05
N GLN A 49 -4.18 11.26 17.54
CA GLN A 49 -3.26 12.09 16.77
C GLN A 49 -2.01 11.29 16.38
N ASN A 50 -1.38 10.60 17.33
CA ASN A 50 -0.24 9.71 17.05
C ASN A 50 -0.59 8.59 16.07
N GLU A 51 -1.79 8.01 16.13
CA GLU A 51 -2.24 7.03 15.14
C GLU A 51 -2.47 7.62 13.76
N ILE A 52 -2.98 8.86 13.67
CA ILE A 52 -3.16 9.56 12.39
C ILE A 52 -1.82 9.93 11.79
N ASP A 53 -0.89 10.45 12.59
CA ASP A 53 0.47 10.76 12.17
C ASP A 53 1.24 9.50 11.76
N ALA A 54 1.11 8.40 12.50
CA ALA A 54 1.70 7.12 12.11
C ALA A 54 1.11 6.57 10.79
N LYS A 55 -0.21 6.74 10.57
CA LYS A 55 -0.87 6.35 9.32
C LYS A 55 -0.46 7.24 8.15
N GLN A 56 -0.30 8.55 8.36
CA GLN A 56 0.18 9.47 7.32
C GLN A 56 1.63 9.19 6.96
N MET A 57 2.51 9.04 7.96
CA MET A 57 3.91 8.69 7.74
C MET A 57 4.05 7.35 7.00
N ALA A 58 3.24 6.34 7.38
CA ALA A 58 3.23 5.07 6.66
C ALA A 58 2.74 5.22 5.21
N LEU A 59 1.79 6.12 4.95
CA LEU A 59 1.23 6.37 3.63
C LEU A 59 2.22 7.10 2.72
N GLU A 60 2.91 8.11 3.23
CA GLU A 60 4.01 8.78 2.53
C GLU A 60 5.16 7.81 2.24
N ALA A 61 5.64 7.06 3.24
CA ALA A 61 6.69 6.07 3.05
C ALA A 61 6.33 5.01 2.00
N THR A 62 5.04 4.61 1.96
CA THR A 62 4.55 3.66 0.96
C THR A 62 4.46 4.30 -0.42
N GLN A 63 4.01 5.56 -0.54
CA GLN A 63 3.99 6.29 -1.81
C GLN A 63 5.40 6.45 -2.37
N GLU A 64 6.37 6.83 -1.54
CA GLU A 64 7.77 6.91 -1.93
C GLU A 64 8.30 5.57 -2.41
N GLY A 65 7.98 4.48 -1.70
CA GLY A 65 8.33 3.12 -2.12
C GLY A 65 7.76 2.76 -3.50
N VAL A 66 6.52 3.15 -3.78
CA VAL A 66 5.90 2.95 -5.10
C VAL A 66 6.55 3.81 -6.17
N LEU A 67 6.89 5.06 -5.88
CA LEU A 67 7.59 5.96 -6.81
C LEU A 67 8.98 5.43 -7.19
N VAL A 68 9.74 4.94 -6.20
CA VAL A 68 11.02 4.25 -6.44
C VAL A 68 10.82 3.03 -7.34
N GLY A 69 9.79 2.21 -7.06
CA GLY A 69 9.42 1.10 -7.93
C GLY A 69 9.07 1.53 -9.35
N MET A 70 8.38 2.66 -9.51
CA MET A 70 8.03 3.20 -10.82
C MET A 70 9.26 3.66 -11.62
N GLY A 71 10.29 4.17 -10.96
CA GLY A 71 11.57 4.50 -11.62
C GLY A 71 12.28 3.27 -12.21
N ILE A 72 12.16 2.11 -11.56
CA ILE A 72 12.65 0.84 -12.10
C ILE A 72 11.83 0.45 -13.35
N VAL A 73 10.50 0.62 -13.30
CA VAL A 73 9.63 0.35 -14.45
C VAL A 73 9.94 1.29 -15.61
N ASP A 74 10.18 2.59 -15.36
CA ASP A 74 10.59 3.55 -16.39
C ASP A 74 11.90 3.14 -17.07
N THR A 75 12.87 2.68 -16.28
CA THR A 75 14.14 2.13 -16.81
C THR A 75 13.89 0.92 -17.72
N MET A 76 13.02 -0.01 -17.31
CA MET A 76 12.65 -1.15 -18.14
C MET A 76 11.90 -0.72 -19.41
N VAL A 77 11.00 0.25 -19.34
CA VAL A 77 10.28 0.77 -20.51
C VAL A 77 11.26 1.36 -21.53
N LYS A 78 12.25 2.13 -21.06
CA LYS A 78 13.32 2.69 -21.89
C LYS A 78 14.16 1.61 -22.56
N GLU A 79 14.52 0.57 -21.83
CA GLU A 79 15.40 -0.51 -22.32
C GLU A 79 14.68 -1.46 -23.30
N PHE A 80 13.43 -1.79 -23.00
CA PHE A 80 12.69 -2.83 -23.73
C PHE A 80 11.73 -2.30 -24.81
N VAL A 81 11.25 -1.06 -24.69
CA VAL A 81 10.27 -0.49 -25.64
C VAL A 81 10.93 0.58 -26.51
N ASP A 82 11.29 1.72 -25.91
CA ASP A 82 11.91 2.84 -26.61
C ASP A 82 12.60 3.79 -25.62
N PRO A 83 13.88 4.16 -25.82
CA PRO A 83 14.60 5.04 -24.91
C PRO A 83 14.03 6.46 -24.80
N ARG A 84 13.13 6.85 -25.72
CA ARG A 84 12.45 8.16 -25.68
C ARG A 84 11.13 8.12 -24.91
N MET A 85 10.69 6.94 -24.50
CA MET A 85 9.45 6.78 -23.74
C MET A 85 9.76 6.98 -22.27
N GLU A 86 9.09 7.94 -21.66
CA GLU A 86 9.18 8.23 -20.23
C GLU A 86 7.79 8.12 -19.62
N ILE A 87 7.71 7.51 -18.46
CA ILE A 87 6.51 7.51 -17.65
C ILE A 87 6.40 8.90 -17.04
N ASP A 88 5.40 9.65 -17.49
CA ASP A 88 5.14 10.99 -16.97
C ASP A 88 5.01 10.98 -15.44
N GLU A 89 5.63 11.96 -14.78
CA GLU A 89 5.68 12.05 -13.32
C GLU A 89 4.27 12.13 -12.71
N SER A 90 3.32 12.77 -13.39
CA SER A 90 1.93 12.82 -12.93
C SER A 90 1.26 11.45 -12.91
N ASN A 91 1.60 10.56 -13.85
CA ASN A 91 1.09 9.19 -13.89
C ASN A 91 1.74 8.33 -12.80
N ALA A 92 3.03 8.52 -12.54
CA ALA A 92 3.73 7.84 -11.45
C ALA A 92 3.13 8.23 -10.08
N ILE A 93 2.84 9.52 -9.87
CA ILE A 93 2.19 10.02 -8.66
C ILE A 93 0.75 9.52 -8.54
N ALA A 94 -0.01 9.50 -9.64
CA ALA A 94 -1.38 8.96 -9.61
C ALA A 94 -1.40 7.47 -9.22
N ILE A 95 -0.43 6.69 -9.72
CA ILE A 95 -0.28 5.28 -9.38
C ILE A 95 0.17 5.12 -7.93
N SER A 96 1.11 5.93 -7.42
CA SER A 96 1.53 5.84 -6.02
C SER A 96 0.39 6.18 -5.06
N GLN A 97 -0.42 7.19 -5.37
CA GLN A 97 -1.61 7.54 -4.59
C GLN A 97 -2.67 6.43 -4.59
N ALA A 98 -2.85 5.71 -5.69
CA ALA A 98 -3.79 4.60 -5.78
C ALA A 98 -3.26 3.31 -5.14
N ALA A 99 -1.96 3.05 -5.26
CA ALA A 99 -1.32 1.83 -4.78
C ALA A 99 -1.05 1.88 -3.27
N ALA A 100 -0.63 3.03 -2.73
CA ALA A 100 -0.31 3.19 -1.30
C ALA A 100 -1.43 2.73 -0.34
N PRO A 101 -2.72 3.10 -0.50
CA PRO A 101 -3.77 2.61 0.40
C PRO A 101 -4.01 1.10 0.27
N VAL A 102 -3.79 0.51 -0.91
CA VAL A 102 -3.89 -0.94 -1.11
C VAL A 102 -2.74 -1.66 -0.42
N ILE A 103 -1.51 -1.15 -0.59
CA ILE A 103 -0.31 -1.70 0.04
C ILE A 103 -0.40 -1.54 1.56
N LEU A 104 -0.88 -0.43 2.10
CA LEU A 104 -1.08 -0.31 3.55
C LEU A 104 -2.16 -1.24 4.10
N LYS A 105 -3.25 -1.44 3.34
CA LYS A 105 -4.36 -2.31 3.75
C LYS A 105 -3.96 -3.78 3.82
N TYR A 106 -3.10 -4.22 2.90
CA TYR A 106 -2.74 -5.62 2.73
C TYR A 106 -1.32 -5.93 3.20
N ASN A 107 -0.46 -4.91 3.29
CA ASN A 107 0.94 -4.94 3.70
C ASN A 107 1.69 -6.10 3.02
N VAL A 108 2.01 -7.15 3.77
CA VAL A 108 2.73 -8.34 3.28
C VAL A 108 1.77 -9.48 2.86
N SER A 109 0.47 -9.36 3.16
CA SER A 109 -0.52 -10.39 2.86
C SER A 109 -1.23 -10.09 1.54
N PRO A 110 -1.19 -10.99 0.54
CA PRO A 110 -1.89 -10.77 -0.71
C PRO A 110 -3.41 -10.64 -0.49
N PRO A 111 -4.11 -9.77 -1.25
CA PRO A 111 -5.56 -9.62 -1.11
C PRO A 111 -6.30 -10.96 -1.25
N PRO A 112 -7.43 -11.18 -0.55
CA PRO A 112 -8.18 -12.44 -0.63
C PRO A 112 -8.61 -12.83 -2.05
N TRP A 113 -8.89 -11.84 -2.90
CA TRP A 113 -9.20 -12.07 -4.31
C TRP A 113 -7.97 -12.55 -5.10
N ALA A 114 -6.77 -12.06 -4.79
CA ALA A 114 -5.54 -12.48 -5.45
C ALA A 114 -5.18 -13.93 -5.09
N VAL A 115 -5.49 -14.38 -3.87
CA VAL A 115 -5.36 -15.79 -3.47
C VAL A 115 -6.35 -16.66 -4.22
N LYS A 116 -7.61 -16.22 -4.35
CA LYS A 116 -8.67 -16.94 -5.06
C LYS A 116 -8.37 -17.08 -6.55
N TYR A 117 -7.85 -16.02 -7.17
CA TYR A 117 -7.59 -15.95 -8.62
C TYR A 117 -6.11 -16.11 -8.98
N LYS A 118 -5.33 -16.78 -8.11
CA LYS A 118 -3.90 -17.01 -8.31
C LYS A 118 -3.60 -17.58 -9.70
N GLU A 119 -4.37 -18.59 -10.12
CA GLU A 119 -4.14 -19.31 -11.37
C GLU A 119 -4.54 -18.45 -12.58
N GLU A 120 -5.62 -17.68 -12.48
CA GLU A 120 -6.10 -16.77 -13.51
C GLU A 120 -5.16 -15.58 -13.69
N ILE A 121 -4.62 -15.04 -12.59
CA ILE A 121 -3.59 -13.99 -12.64
C ILE A 121 -2.30 -14.56 -13.22
N ALA A 122 -1.87 -15.76 -12.81
CA ALA A 122 -0.69 -16.41 -13.37
C ALA A 122 -0.84 -16.67 -14.87
N LEU A 123 -2.01 -17.13 -15.31
CA LEU A 123 -2.35 -17.28 -16.72
C LEU A 123 -2.33 -15.91 -17.43
N GLY A 124 -2.93 -14.89 -16.84
CA GLY A 124 -2.93 -13.53 -17.38
C GLY A 124 -1.51 -12.98 -17.57
N VAL A 125 -0.64 -13.15 -16.57
CA VAL A 125 0.78 -12.77 -16.64
C VAL A 125 1.51 -13.58 -17.71
N ALA A 126 1.28 -14.89 -17.81
CA ALA A 126 1.89 -15.73 -18.84
C ALA A 126 1.46 -15.30 -20.25
N VAL A 127 0.16 -15.05 -20.47
CA VAL A 127 -0.38 -14.57 -21.75
C VAL A 127 0.17 -13.19 -22.07
N LEU A 128 0.21 -12.28 -21.10
CA LEU A 128 0.81 -10.95 -21.28
C LEU A 128 2.29 -11.05 -21.64
N GLY A 129 3.06 -11.88 -20.93
CA GLY A 129 4.48 -12.12 -21.20
C GLY A 129 4.72 -12.68 -22.61
N LEU A 130 3.91 -13.66 -23.04
CA LEU A 130 3.97 -14.18 -24.40
C LEU A 130 3.62 -13.10 -25.42
N SER A 131 2.56 -12.33 -25.21
CA SER A 131 2.15 -11.26 -26.12
C SER A 131 3.19 -10.14 -26.24
N ALA A 132 3.82 -9.75 -25.13
CA ALA A 132 4.92 -8.79 -25.11
C ALA A 132 6.15 -9.33 -25.84
N SER A 133 6.49 -10.61 -25.62
CA SER A 133 7.60 -11.27 -26.30
C SER A 133 7.40 -11.32 -27.82
N LEU A 134 6.20 -11.71 -28.28
CA LEU A 134 5.86 -11.69 -29.70
C LEU A 134 5.91 -10.27 -30.29
N PHE A 135 5.45 -9.27 -29.55
CA PHE A 135 5.52 -7.87 -29.99
C PHE A 135 6.97 -7.40 -30.17
N MET A 136 7.87 -7.75 -29.25
CA MET A 136 9.30 -7.45 -29.38
C MET A 136 9.93 -8.18 -30.56
N GLN A 137 9.65 -9.48 -30.74
CA GLN A 137 10.13 -10.24 -31.89
C GLN A 137 9.71 -9.57 -33.19
N HIS A 138 8.44 -9.19 -33.32
CA HIS A 138 7.94 -8.48 -34.50
C HIS A 138 8.64 -7.13 -34.74
N ARG A 139 8.92 -6.35 -33.69
CA ARG A 139 9.68 -5.09 -33.81
C ARG A 139 11.13 -5.33 -34.23
N GLN A 140 11.77 -6.39 -33.74
CA GLN A 140 13.13 -6.76 -34.13
C GLN A 140 13.21 -7.24 -35.59
N LEU A 141 12.29 -8.12 -36.01
CA LEU A 141 12.22 -8.57 -37.40
C LEU A 141 12.07 -7.37 -38.37
N LYS A 142 11.21 -6.40 -38.04
CA LYS A 142 11.07 -5.17 -38.84
C LYS A 142 12.36 -4.34 -38.92
N LYS A 143 13.14 -4.27 -37.83
CA LYS A 143 14.43 -3.57 -37.84
C LYS A 143 15.43 -4.26 -38.76
N HIS A 144 15.54 -5.59 -38.64
CA HIS A 144 16.42 -6.38 -39.52
C HIS A 144 16.02 -6.26 -41.00
N ASP A 145 14.72 -6.30 -41.31
CA ASP A 145 14.23 -6.12 -42.68
C ASP A 145 14.54 -4.72 -43.24
N LEU A 146 14.45 -3.69 -42.39
CA LEU A 146 14.80 -2.31 -42.76
C LEU A 146 16.31 -2.13 -42.97
N GLU A 147 17.14 -2.73 -42.13
CA GLU A 147 18.60 -2.71 -42.28
C GLU A 147 19.05 -3.47 -43.52
N ALA A 148 18.47 -4.65 -43.79
CA ALA A 148 18.74 -5.41 -45.00
C ALA A 148 18.37 -4.60 -46.25
N LYS A 149 17.20 -3.95 -46.27
CA LYS A 149 16.79 -3.07 -47.37
C LYS A 149 17.69 -1.84 -47.53
N ARG A 150 18.18 -1.25 -46.43
CA ARG A 150 19.14 -0.13 -46.50
C ARG A 150 20.48 -0.57 -47.06
N ALA A 151 21.01 -1.70 -46.60
CA ALA A 151 22.27 -2.25 -47.09
C ALA A 151 22.19 -2.62 -48.58
N GLU A 152 21.04 -3.13 -49.03
CA GLU A 152 20.78 -3.42 -50.44
C GLU A 152 20.67 -2.14 -51.28
N LEU A 153 20.04 -1.08 -50.76
CA LEU A 153 20.01 0.23 -51.40
C LEU A 153 21.39 0.90 -51.48
N GLU A 154 22.22 0.77 -50.45
CA GLU A 154 23.60 1.30 -50.45
C GLU A 154 24.48 0.54 -51.43
N ARG A 155 24.35 -0.80 -51.51
CA ARG A 155 25.03 -1.60 -52.54
C ARG A 155 24.60 -1.23 -53.95
N ALA A 156 23.29 -1.08 -54.18
CA ALA A 156 22.78 -0.67 -55.48
C ALA A 156 23.28 0.74 -55.89
N GLN A 157 23.41 1.67 -54.93
CA GLN A 157 23.99 2.99 -55.19
C GLN A 157 25.50 2.95 -55.45
N GLN A 158 26.24 2.08 -54.77
CA GLN A 158 27.68 1.86 -55.06
C GLN A 158 27.90 1.26 -56.45
N GLU A 159 27.13 0.24 -56.83
CA GLU A 159 27.22 -0.38 -58.16
C GLU A 159 26.84 0.61 -59.28
N GLN A 160 25.84 1.48 -59.04
CA GLN A 160 25.42 2.49 -60.00
C GLN A 160 26.43 3.64 -60.14
N SER A 161 27.17 3.97 -59.07
CA SER A 161 28.24 4.97 -59.11
C SER A 161 29.54 4.44 -59.74
N GLU A 162 29.89 3.16 -59.55
CA GLU A 162 30.99 2.51 -60.28
C GLU A 162 30.67 2.33 -61.78
N SER A 163 29.44 1.98 -62.15
CA SER A 163 29.05 1.80 -63.56
C SER A 163 28.96 3.12 -64.36
N THR A 164 28.95 4.27 -63.70
CA THR A 164 28.92 5.59 -64.37
C THR A 164 30.32 6.20 -64.52
N GLN A 165 31.35 5.59 -63.91
CA GLN A 165 32.73 6.08 -63.90
C GLN A 165 33.67 5.32 -64.86
N HIS A 166 33.17 4.26 -65.51
CA HIS A 166 33.83 3.51 -66.60
C HIS A 166 33.24 3.87 -67.97
#